data_AF-A0A402AS20-F1
#
_entry.id   AF-A0A402AS20-F1
#
_cell.length_a   1.000
_cell.length_b   1.000
_cell.length_c   1.000
_cell.angle_alpha   90.00
_cell.angle_beta   90.00
_cell.angle_gamma   90.00
#
_symmetry.space_group_name_H-M   'P 1'
#
loop_
_entity.id
_entity.type
_entity.pdbx_description
1 polymer ?
#
loop_
_entity_poly.entity_id
_entity_poly.type
_entity_poly.pdbx_seq_one_letter_code
_entity_poly.pdbx_strand_id
1 'polypeptide(L)'
;MNEQPTLTMAQAIITFLKNQYVERDDVAQPFFAGCFGIFGHGNVAGIGQALQQLPAFRYYQSRNEQAMVHSAVAYAKTKNRLQTFACTSSIGPGATNMLTGAALATINRLPVLLLPGDIFARRNVAPVLQQLESTYSQDISVNDSFKPLSRYWDH
;
A
#
# COMPACT_ATOMS: atom_id res chain seq x y z
N MET A 1 -4.25 -33.29 -9.57
CA MET A 1 -4.70 -32.65 -8.31
C MET A 1 -3.92 -31.35 -8.20
N ASN A 2 -4.54 -30.20 -8.51
CA ASN A 2 -3.87 -28.91 -8.37
C ASN A 2 -3.93 -28.54 -6.88
N GLU A 3 -2.88 -28.84 -6.13
CA GLU A 3 -2.69 -28.23 -4.81
C GLU A 3 -2.52 -26.72 -5.01
N GLN A 4 -3.48 -25.94 -4.53
CA GLN A 4 -3.27 -24.50 -4.40
C GLN A 4 -2.20 -24.31 -3.31
N PRO A 5 -1.08 -23.63 -3.60
CA PRO A 5 -0.05 -23.40 -2.60
C PRO A 5 -0.63 -22.54 -1.46
N THR A 6 -0.35 -22.92 -0.22
CA THR A 6 -0.69 -22.10 0.96
C THR A 6 0.17 -20.85 0.96
N LEU A 7 -0.42 -19.71 0.59
CA LEU A 7 0.26 -18.41 0.58
C LEU A 7 -0.09 -17.61 1.84
N THR A 8 0.88 -16.85 2.34
CA THR A 8 0.61 -15.77 3.29
C THR A 8 -0.17 -14.65 2.60
N MET A 9 -0.89 -13.83 3.36
CA MET A 9 -1.62 -12.68 2.81
C MET A 9 -0.70 -11.76 2.00
N ALA A 10 0.52 -11.50 2.49
CA ALA A 10 1.49 -10.68 1.78
C ALA A 10 1.92 -11.30 0.43
N GLN A 11 2.18 -12.61 0.39
CA GLN A 11 2.50 -13.32 -0.86
C GLN A 11 1.33 -13.28 -1.84
N ALA A 12 0.10 -13.49 -1.35
CA ALA A 12 -1.10 -13.41 -2.16
C ALA A 12 -1.31 -12.01 -2.75
N ILE A 13 -1.15 -10.96 -1.95
CA ILE A 13 -1.25 -9.56 -2.40
C ILE A 13 -0.20 -9.27 -3.48
N ILE A 14 1.08 -9.56 -3.23
CA ILE A 14 2.14 -9.27 -4.21
C ILE A 14 1.92 -10.08 -5.51
N THR A 15 1.49 -11.34 -5.40
CA THR A 15 1.14 -12.17 -6.57
C THR A 15 -0.03 -11.57 -7.34
N PHE A 16 -1.07 -11.12 -6.63
CA PHE A 16 -2.23 -10.48 -7.24
C PHE A 16 -1.82 -9.21 -7.98
N LEU A 17 -1.09 -8.29 -7.32
CA LEU A 17 -0.66 -7.01 -7.91
C LEU A 17 0.22 -7.20 -9.14
N LYS A 18 1.16 -8.16 -9.09
CA LYS A 18 2.02 -8.50 -10.23
C LYS A 18 1.22 -8.94 -11.46
N ASN A 19 0.09 -9.61 -11.25
CA ASN A 19 -0.75 -10.16 -12.33
C ASN A 19 -1.88 -9.22 -12.76
N GLN A 20 -1.84 -7.94 -12.37
CA GLN A 20 -2.80 -6.94 -12.86
C GLN A 20 -2.30 -6.32 -14.16
N TYR A 21 -3.18 -6.27 -15.15
CA TYR A 21 -2.90 -5.70 -16.46
C TYR A 21 -3.96 -4.67 -16.82
N VAL A 22 -3.55 -3.67 -17.60
CA VAL A 22 -4.45 -2.75 -18.28
C VAL A 22 -4.23 -2.88 -19.78
N GLU A 23 -5.30 -2.72 -20.54
CA GLU A 23 -5.28 -2.76 -21.99
C GLU A 23 -5.79 -1.44 -22.55
N ARG A 24 -5.08 -0.90 -23.54
CA ARG A 24 -5.53 0.24 -24.34
C ARG A 24 -4.97 0.08 -25.75
N ASP A 25 -5.81 0.31 -26.75
CA ASP A 25 -5.41 0.24 -28.17
C ASP A 25 -4.81 -1.14 -28.52
N ASP A 26 -5.43 -2.22 -28.05
CA ASP A 26 -5.00 -3.64 -28.19
C ASP A 26 -3.60 -3.96 -27.61
N VAL A 27 -3.03 -3.04 -26.82
CA VAL A 27 -1.76 -3.24 -26.12
C VAL A 27 -2.02 -3.46 -24.63
N ALA A 28 -1.79 -4.70 -24.18
CA ALA A 28 -1.81 -5.07 -22.77
C ALA A 28 -0.45 -4.80 -22.11
N GLN A 29 -0.46 -4.21 -20.91
CA GLN A 29 0.74 -3.98 -20.11
C GLN A 29 0.46 -4.15 -18.60
N PRO A 30 1.48 -4.46 -17.78
CA PRO A 30 1.31 -4.53 -16.34
C PRO A 30 0.84 -3.19 -15.77
N PHE A 31 -0.21 -3.22 -14.95
CA PHE A 31 -0.76 -2.02 -14.34
C PHE A 31 0.12 -1.53 -13.18
N PHE A 32 0.64 -2.43 -12.36
CA PHE A 32 1.60 -2.08 -11.31
C PHE A 32 3.03 -2.24 -11.84
N ALA A 33 3.77 -1.12 -11.89
CA ALA A 33 5.18 -1.11 -12.24
C ALA A 33 6.08 -1.63 -11.10
N GLY A 34 5.51 -1.80 -9.90
CA GLY A 34 6.17 -2.31 -8.71
C GLY A 34 5.51 -1.76 -7.45
N CYS A 35 6.25 -1.77 -6.35
CA CYS A 35 5.85 -1.10 -5.12
C CYS A 35 6.97 -0.29 -4.50
N PHE A 36 6.60 0.84 -3.90
CA PHE A 36 7.44 1.55 -2.97
C PHE A 36 7.14 1.10 -1.55
N GLY A 37 8.14 1.12 -0.68
CA GLY A 37 7.89 0.91 0.73
C GLY A 37 8.93 1.51 1.66
N ILE A 38 8.51 1.68 2.90
CA ILE A 38 9.39 1.94 4.04
C ILE A 38 9.32 0.76 4.99
N PHE A 39 10.47 0.15 5.22
CA PHE A 39 10.60 -1.01 6.08
C PHE A 39 10.69 -0.57 7.55
N GLY A 40 9.68 -0.95 8.36
CA GLY A 40 9.64 -0.81 9.82
C GLY A 40 9.18 -2.09 10.51
N HIS A 41 9.30 -2.15 11.85
CA HIS A 41 9.19 -3.37 12.68
C HIS A 41 7.89 -4.19 12.52
N GLY A 42 6.81 -3.64 11.95
CA GLY A 42 5.54 -4.35 11.73
C GLY A 42 5.29 -4.87 10.31
N ASN A 43 5.81 -4.21 9.27
CA ASN A 43 5.49 -4.53 7.86
C ASN A 43 6.61 -5.32 7.13
N VAL A 44 7.78 -5.40 7.77
CA VAL A 44 9.01 -5.99 7.22
C VAL A 44 8.94 -7.50 7.05
N ALA A 45 8.28 -8.23 7.96
CA ALA A 45 8.31 -9.69 7.93
C ALA A 45 7.50 -10.29 6.76
N GLY A 46 6.30 -9.75 6.49
CA GLY A 46 5.40 -10.30 5.47
C GLY A 46 5.74 -9.86 4.04
N ILE A 47 5.73 -8.54 3.80
CA ILE A 47 5.93 -7.98 2.45
C ILE A 47 7.37 -8.16 1.98
N GLY A 48 8.36 -8.02 2.87
CA GLY A 48 9.77 -8.21 2.53
C GLY A 48 10.06 -9.64 2.04
N GLN A 49 9.53 -10.65 2.75
CA GLN A 49 9.66 -12.04 2.34
C GLN A 49 8.95 -12.31 1.00
N ALA A 50 7.72 -11.80 0.83
CA ALA A 50 6.96 -11.97 -0.41
C ALA A 50 7.70 -11.37 -1.63
N LEU A 51 8.29 -10.18 -1.47
CA LEU A 51 9.07 -9.52 -2.51
C LEU A 51 10.37 -10.27 -2.82
N GLN A 52 11.04 -10.84 -1.80
CA GLN A 52 12.23 -11.67 -2.01
C GLN A 52 11.92 -12.91 -2.85
N GLN A 53 10.76 -13.53 -2.64
CA GLN A 53 10.32 -14.71 -3.38
C GLN A 53 9.77 -14.40 -4.78
N LEU A 54 9.40 -13.14 -5.03
CA LEU A 54 8.83 -12.66 -6.30
C LEU A 54 9.65 -11.50 -6.88
N PRO A 55 10.93 -11.72 -7.25
CA PRO A 55 11.84 -10.64 -7.68
C PRO A 55 11.41 -9.92 -8.96
N ALA A 56 10.49 -10.52 -9.74
CA ALA A 56 9.87 -9.89 -10.90
C ALA A 56 8.96 -8.70 -10.55
N PHE A 57 8.43 -8.63 -9.32
CA PHE A 57 7.68 -7.48 -8.85
C PHE A 57 8.63 -6.53 -8.11
N ARG A 58 9.04 -5.45 -8.78
CA ARG A 58 10.14 -4.62 -8.31
C ARG A 58 9.74 -3.83 -7.05
N TYR A 59 10.62 -3.89 -6.06
CA TYR A 59 10.55 -3.08 -4.85
C TYR A 59 11.47 -1.86 -4.96
N TYR A 60 10.96 -0.72 -4.52
CA TYR A 60 11.68 0.54 -4.44
C TYR A 60 11.69 1.01 -2.99
N GLN A 61 12.86 0.99 -2.35
CA GLN A 61 12.98 1.46 -0.98
C GLN A 61 12.82 2.98 -0.92
N SER A 62 11.81 3.44 -0.20
CA SER A 62 11.65 4.85 0.17
C SER A 62 12.19 5.11 1.57
N ARG A 63 12.42 6.39 1.87
CA ARG A 63 12.77 6.90 3.22
C ARG A 63 11.83 8.00 3.70
N ASN A 64 10.84 8.37 2.88
CA ASN A 64 9.83 9.36 3.22
C ASN A 64 8.49 8.93 2.58
N GLU A 65 7.46 8.73 3.39
CA GLU A 65 6.18 8.20 2.92
C GLU A 65 5.45 9.20 2.01
N GLN A 66 5.56 10.50 2.29
CA GLN A 66 4.93 11.53 1.47
C GLN A 66 5.57 11.58 0.07
N ALA A 67 6.91 11.61 0.01
CA ALA A 67 7.66 11.63 -1.25
C ALA A 67 7.43 10.37 -2.08
N MET A 68 7.27 9.21 -1.41
CA MET A 68 6.87 7.96 -2.05
C MET A 68 5.55 8.10 -2.81
N VAL A 69 4.51 8.59 -2.14
CA VAL A 69 3.18 8.73 -2.79
C VAL A 69 3.23 9.77 -3.90
N HIS A 70 3.92 10.90 -3.71
CA HIS A 70 4.09 11.89 -4.79
C HIS A 70 4.84 11.32 -6.00
N SER A 71 5.82 10.44 -5.78
CA SER A 71 6.54 9.75 -6.86
C SER A 71 5.60 8.83 -7.65
N ALA A 72 4.74 8.07 -6.95
CA ALA A 72 3.72 7.25 -7.58
C ALA A 72 2.70 8.08 -8.39
N VAL A 73 2.26 9.22 -7.84
CA VAL A 73 1.38 10.18 -8.53
C VAL A 73 2.02 10.71 -9.81
N ALA A 74 3.26 11.18 -9.72
CA ALA A 74 4.00 11.72 -10.87
C ALA A 74 4.22 10.65 -11.95
N TYR A 75 4.54 9.42 -11.54
CA TYR A 75 4.69 8.29 -12.45
C TYR A 75 3.37 7.95 -13.16
N ALA A 76 2.28 7.81 -12.40
CA ALA A 76 0.97 7.51 -12.96
C ALA A 76 0.51 8.58 -13.96
N LYS A 77 0.78 9.86 -13.67
CA LYS A 77 0.51 10.96 -14.60
C LYS A 77 1.33 10.83 -15.88
N THR A 78 2.65 10.61 -15.76
CA THR A 78 3.56 10.42 -16.90
C THR A 78 3.19 9.21 -17.76
N LYS A 79 2.66 8.15 -17.15
CA LYS A 79 2.19 6.93 -17.82
C LYS A 79 0.75 7.03 -18.32
N ASN A 80 0.17 8.23 -18.39
CA ASN A 80 -1.21 8.44 -18.83
C ASN A 80 -2.23 7.56 -18.08
N ARG A 81 -1.98 7.32 -16.79
CA ARG A 81 -2.81 6.50 -15.89
C ARG A 81 -2.88 5.02 -16.24
N LEU A 82 -2.07 4.56 -17.20
CA LEU A 82 -1.98 3.15 -17.59
C LEU A 82 -1.02 2.33 -16.73
N GLN A 83 -0.20 2.98 -15.91
CA GLN A 83 0.61 2.29 -14.93
C GLN A 83 0.67 3.09 -13.64
N THR A 84 0.88 2.41 -12.52
CA THR A 84 1.07 3.04 -11.21
C THR A 84 1.95 2.18 -10.29
N PHE A 85 2.13 2.66 -9.06
CA PHE A 85 2.81 1.96 -7.98
C PHE A 85 1.85 1.70 -6.82
N ALA A 86 2.10 0.60 -6.12
CA ALA A 86 1.62 0.43 -4.75
C ALA A 86 2.59 1.11 -3.78
N CYS A 87 2.08 1.77 -2.75
CA CYS A 87 2.86 2.43 -1.70
C CYS A 87 2.53 1.79 -0.37
N THR A 88 3.51 1.17 0.28
CA THR A 88 3.34 0.54 1.58
C THR A 88 4.10 1.29 2.68
N SER A 89 3.49 1.45 3.86
CA SER A 89 4.12 2.08 5.03
C SER A 89 4.10 1.13 6.22
N SER A 90 4.99 1.35 7.19
CA SER A 90 4.87 0.67 8.49
C SER A 90 3.58 1.06 9.23
N ILE A 91 3.23 0.29 10.25
CA ILE A 91 2.24 0.66 11.27
C ILE A 91 2.74 1.92 11.99
N GLY A 92 1.82 2.81 12.34
CA GLY A 92 2.05 3.99 13.18
C GLY A 92 1.75 5.32 12.49
N PRO A 93 2.00 6.45 13.16
CA PRO A 93 1.66 7.78 12.65
C PRO A 93 2.38 8.12 11.34
N GLY A 94 3.49 7.45 11.01
CA GLY A 94 4.17 7.62 9.71
C GLY A 94 3.27 7.35 8.50
N ALA A 95 2.23 6.53 8.64
CA ALA A 95 1.23 6.34 7.59
C ALA A 95 0.54 7.66 7.22
N THR A 96 0.28 8.57 8.18
CA THR A 96 -0.43 9.83 7.90
C THR A 96 0.35 10.76 6.95
N ASN A 97 1.67 10.60 6.84
CA ASN A 97 2.48 11.33 5.86
C ASN A 97 2.06 11.04 4.41
N MET A 98 1.40 9.91 4.15
CA MET A 98 0.85 9.58 2.82
C MET A 98 -0.40 10.39 2.47
N LEU A 99 -1.10 10.98 3.45
CA LEU A 99 -2.41 11.64 3.24
C LEU A 99 -2.32 12.80 2.25
N THR A 100 -1.26 13.62 2.32
CA THR A 100 -1.05 14.73 1.38
C THR A 100 -0.93 14.22 -0.06
N GLY A 101 -0.23 13.11 -0.27
CA GLY A 101 -0.12 12.46 -1.57
C GLY A 101 -1.44 11.81 -2.01
N ALA A 102 -2.18 11.20 -1.09
CA ALA A 102 -3.48 10.59 -1.34
C ALA A 102 -4.51 11.64 -1.82
N ALA A 103 -4.58 12.78 -1.14
CA ALA A 103 -5.42 13.91 -1.53
C ALA A 103 -5.09 14.38 -2.95
N LEU A 104 -3.79 14.55 -3.26
CA LEU A 104 -3.35 14.95 -4.59
C LEU A 104 -3.77 13.93 -5.66
N ALA A 105 -3.56 12.63 -5.41
CA ALA A 105 -3.93 11.56 -6.32
C ALA A 105 -5.44 11.58 -6.62
N THR A 106 -6.26 11.67 -5.56
CA THR A 106 -7.72 11.66 -5.65
C THR A 106 -8.28 12.86 -6.39
N ILE A 107 -7.81 14.08 -6.06
CA ILE A 107 -8.23 15.31 -6.76
C ILE A 107 -7.90 15.25 -8.26
N ASN A 108 -6.73 14.72 -8.61
CA ASN A 108 -6.29 14.62 -10.00
C ASN A 108 -6.79 13.35 -10.72
N ARG A 109 -7.55 12.49 -10.04
CA ARG A 109 -8.05 11.20 -10.56
C ARG A 109 -6.92 10.33 -11.09
N LEU A 110 -5.81 10.27 -10.34
CA LEU A 110 -4.64 9.47 -10.66
C LEU A 110 -4.67 8.17 -9.85
N PRO A 111 -4.42 7.01 -10.49
CA PRO A 111 -4.38 5.75 -9.77
C PRO A 111 -3.13 5.69 -8.90
N VAL A 112 -3.29 5.41 -7.61
CA VAL A 112 -2.22 5.04 -6.67
C VAL A 112 -2.83 4.09 -5.65
N LEU A 113 -2.19 2.96 -5.38
CA LEU A 113 -2.62 2.04 -4.33
C LEU A 113 -1.86 2.33 -3.05
N LEU A 114 -2.57 2.57 -1.95
CA LEU A 114 -1.98 2.78 -0.63
C LEU A 114 -2.25 1.55 0.23
N LEU A 115 -1.20 1.01 0.83
CA LEU A 115 -1.23 -0.12 1.75
C LEU A 115 -0.63 0.34 3.09
N PRO A 116 -1.34 1.20 3.85
CA PRO A 116 -0.87 1.60 5.16
C PRO A 116 -0.87 0.37 6.08
N GLY A 117 0.22 0.14 6.79
CA GLY A 117 0.23 -0.88 7.84
C GLY A 117 -0.78 -0.51 8.93
N ASP A 118 -1.61 -1.47 9.34
CA ASP A 118 -2.56 -1.30 10.44
C ASP A 118 -2.20 -2.17 11.65
N ILE A 119 -2.71 -1.80 12.82
CA ILE A 119 -2.55 -2.57 14.04
C ILE A 119 -3.17 -3.97 13.91
N PHE A 120 -2.55 -4.95 14.57
CA PHE A 120 -3.10 -6.30 14.66
C PHE A 120 -4.50 -6.25 15.31
N ALA A 121 -5.49 -6.86 14.68
CA ALA A 121 -6.86 -7.02 15.21
C ALA A 121 -6.96 -7.87 16.51
N ARG A 122 -5.85 -8.21 17.18
CA ARG A 122 -5.84 -8.99 18.42
C ARG A 122 -6.03 -8.06 19.63
N ARG A 123 -7.29 -7.95 20.07
CA ARG A 123 -7.84 -7.25 21.25
C ARG A 123 -7.18 -7.52 22.64
N ASN A 124 -6.05 -8.21 22.74
CA ASN A 124 -5.49 -8.65 24.04
C ASN A 124 -4.13 -8.05 24.41
N VAL A 125 -3.55 -7.17 23.59
CA VAL A 125 -2.26 -6.56 23.88
C VAL A 125 -2.47 -5.07 24.12
N ALA A 126 -1.99 -4.58 25.27
CA ALA A 126 -1.96 -3.17 25.68
C ALA A 126 -1.58 -2.24 24.50
N PRO A 127 -1.99 -0.95 24.49
CA PRO A 127 -1.84 -0.08 23.32
C PRO A 127 -0.42 -0.20 22.77
N VAL A 128 -0.34 -0.63 21.52
CA VAL A 128 0.95 -0.78 20.84
C VAL A 128 1.57 0.61 20.79
N LEU A 129 2.82 0.74 21.24
CA LEU A 129 3.62 1.96 21.06
C LEU A 129 3.43 2.43 19.61
N GLN A 130 2.75 3.57 19.40
CA GLN A 130 2.33 4.20 18.12
C GLN A 130 0.83 4.18 17.76
N GLN A 131 -0.06 3.67 18.62
CA GLN A 131 -1.50 3.81 18.42
C GLN A 131 -1.97 5.25 18.72
N LEU A 132 -2.92 5.77 17.93
CA LEU A 132 -3.65 6.98 18.30
C LEU A 132 -4.51 6.64 19.54
N GLU A 133 -4.13 7.16 20.70
CA GLU A 133 -4.96 7.05 21.90
C GLU A 133 -6.13 8.04 21.79
N SER A 134 -7.30 7.54 21.39
CA SER A 134 -8.54 8.31 21.46
C SER A 134 -9.28 7.98 22.76
N THR A 135 -9.55 9.01 23.56
CA THR A 135 -10.33 8.90 24.80
C THR A 135 -11.81 8.59 24.55
N TYR A 136 -12.27 8.74 23.30
CA TYR A 136 -13.68 8.56 22.91
C TYR A 136 -13.97 7.19 22.31
N SER A 137 -12.98 6.52 21.71
CA SER A 137 -13.12 5.18 21.15
C SER A 137 -11.76 4.55 20.88
N GLN A 138 -11.60 3.27 21.25
CA GLN A 138 -10.39 2.48 20.98
C GLN A 138 -10.34 1.93 19.55
N ASP A 139 -11.42 2.10 18.77
CA ASP A 139 -11.55 1.58 17.40
C ASP A 139 -11.09 2.59 16.32
N ILE A 140 -10.77 3.83 16.69
CA ILE A 140 -10.29 4.84 15.74
C ILE A 140 -8.81 4.61 15.44
N SER A 141 -8.47 4.42 14.17
CA SER A 141 -7.09 4.28 13.69
C SER A 141 -6.68 5.51 12.89
N VAL A 142 -5.37 5.78 12.82
CA VAL A 142 -4.81 6.80 11.90
C VAL A 142 -5.22 6.53 10.45
N ASN A 143 -5.50 5.26 10.12
CA ASN A 143 -5.97 4.80 8.82
C ASN A 143 -7.35 5.35 8.45
N ASP A 144 -8.21 5.68 9.41
CA ASP A 144 -9.52 6.31 9.14
C ASP A 144 -9.38 7.64 8.39
N SER A 145 -8.26 8.33 8.55
CA SER A 145 -7.95 9.60 7.87
C SER A 145 -7.88 9.46 6.34
N PHE A 146 -7.67 8.25 5.82
CA PHE A 146 -7.61 7.98 4.39
C PHE A 146 -8.99 7.81 3.76
N LYS A 147 -10.04 7.47 4.54
CA LYS A 147 -11.41 7.29 4.04
C LYS A 147 -11.89 8.46 3.16
N PRO A 148 -11.83 9.73 3.60
CA PRO A 148 -12.28 10.86 2.76
C PRO A 148 -11.36 11.13 1.56
N LEU A 149 -10.14 10.59 1.56
CA LEU A 149 -9.14 10.79 0.51
C LEU A 149 -9.06 9.62 -0.45
N SER A 150 -9.92 8.61 -0.31
CA SER A 150 -9.88 7.37 -1.07
C SER A 150 -11.12 7.22 -1.94
N ARG A 151 -10.93 6.80 -3.20
CA ARG A 151 -12.04 6.39 -4.06
C ARG A 151 -12.60 5.02 -3.67
N TYR A 152 -11.73 4.13 -3.21
CA TYR A 152 -12.05 2.82 -2.67
C TYR A 152 -11.26 2.66 -1.36
N TRP A 153 -11.96 2.29 -0.30
CA TRP A 153 -11.40 2.07 1.03
C TRP A 153 -11.91 0.74 1.54
N ASP A 154 -10.99 -0.10 2.03
CA ASP A 154 -11.27 -1.41 2.60
C ASP A 154 -10.45 -1.53 3.89
N HIS A 155 -11.11 -1.97 4.97
CA HIS A 155 -10.55 -2.04 6.32
C HIS A 155 -10.68 -3.46 6.86
#